data_AF-Q9XMK6-F1
#
_entry.id   AF-Q9XMK6-F1
#
_cell.length_a   1.000
_cell.length_b   1.000
_cell.length_c   1.000
_cell.angle_alpha   90.00
_cell.angle_beta   90.00
_cell.angle_gamma   90.00
#
_symmetry.space_group_name_H-M   'P 1'
#
loop_
_entity.id
_entity.type
_entity.pdbx_description
1 polymer ?
#
loop_
_entity_poly.entity_id
_entity_poly.type
_entity_poly.pdbx_seq_one_letter_code
_entity_poly.pdbx_strand_id
1 'polypeptide(L)'
;PLLKIINHSLIDLPTPSNISAWWNFGSLLGLCLIIQILTGLFLAMHYTSDTLTAFSSVTHICRDVNYGWLIRYLHANGASMFFICLYMHVGRGIYYGSYTYLETWNIGIILLFAVMATAFMGYVLPWGQMSFWGATVITNLLSAIPYIGTALVEWIWGGFSVDKATLTRFFAFHFILPFIIAALVMVHLLFLHETGSNNPTGIPSDSDKIPFHPYYTIKDALGF
;
A
#
# COMPACT_ATOMS: atom_id res chain seq x y z
N PRO A 1 -7.02 -19.35 21.75
CA PRO A 1 -5.75 -18.84 21.17
C PRO A 1 -5.93 -17.62 20.25
N LEU A 2 -6.79 -17.67 19.22
CA LEU A 2 -6.97 -16.56 18.27
C LEU A 2 -7.58 -15.29 18.88
N LEU A 3 -8.66 -15.44 19.67
CA LEU A 3 -9.29 -14.30 20.36
C LEU A 3 -8.32 -13.54 21.27
N LYS A 4 -7.31 -14.22 21.81
CA LYS A 4 -6.27 -13.59 22.63
C LYS A 4 -5.45 -12.57 21.82
N ILE A 5 -5.11 -12.89 20.57
CA ILE A 5 -4.38 -11.98 19.69
C ILE A 5 -5.24 -10.74 19.42
N ILE A 6 -6.50 -10.94 19.00
CA ILE A 6 -7.45 -9.85 18.74
C ILE A 6 -7.64 -8.98 19.98
N ASN A 7 -7.81 -9.58 21.15
CA ASN A 7 -8.03 -8.86 22.39
C ASN A 7 -6.84 -7.95 22.73
N HIS A 8 -5.61 -8.48 22.67
CA HIS A 8 -4.42 -7.70 22.99
C HIS A 8 -4.01 -6.68 21.92
N SER A 9 -4.44 -6.85 20.67
CA SER A 9 -4.10 -5.93 19.58
C SER A 9 -5.15 -4.86 19.28
N LEU A 10 -6.43 -5.08 19.62
CA LEU A 10 -7.53 -4.21 19.19
C LEU A 10 -8.55 -3.86 20.28
N ILE A 11 -8.58 -4.58 21.41
CA ILE A 11 -9.56 -4.35 22.48
C ILE A 11 -8.87 -3.74 23.70
N ASP A 12 -8.05 -4.53 24.37
CA ASP A 12 -7.38 -4.17 25.62
C ASP A 12 -5.99 -3.57 25.39
N LEU A 13 -5.64 -3.22 24.14
CA LEU A 13 -4.35 -2.63 23.79
C LEU A 13 -4.16 -1.30 24.56
N PRO A 14 -3.18 -1.19 25.48
CA PRO A 14 -2.94 0.03 26.25
C PRO A 14 -2.39 1.14 25.33
N THR A 15 -3.16 2.19 25.13
CA THR A 15 -2.85 3.26 24.18
C THR A 15 -2.73 4.60 24.94
N PRO A 16 -1.76 5.48 24.63
CA PRO A 16 -1.66 6.78 25.29
C PRO A 16 -2.97 7.56 25.17
N SER A 17 -3.43 8.21 26.23
CA SER A 17 -4.73 8.91 26.27
C SER A 17 -4.85 10.11 25.30
N ASN A 18 -3.71 10.66 24.88
CA ASN A 18 -3.62 11.96 24.20
C ASN A 18 -3.20 11.88 22.71
N ILE A 19 -3.27 10.70 22.05
CA ILE A 19 -2.94 10.63 20.62
C ILE A 19 -3.97 11.39 19.77
N SER A 20 -3.48 12.25 18.88
CA SER A 20 -4.31 13.15 18.05
C SER A 20 -4.83 12.46 16.78
N ALA A 21 -5.56 13.19 15.92
CA ALA A 21 -6.07 12.67 14.65
C ALA A 21 -4.97 12.13 13.72
N TRP A 22 -3.73 12.57 13.88
CA TRP A 22 -2.59 12.09 13.11
C TRP A 22 -2.28 10.59 13.32
N TRP A 23 -2.74 10.00 14.43
CA TRP A 23 -2.59 8.56 14.66
C TRP A 23 -3.57 7.70 13.87
N ASN A 24 -4.68 8.26 13.39
CA ASN A 24 -5.68 7.56 12.59
C ASN A 24 -5.16 7.13 11.22
N PHE A 25 -4.08 7.75 10.71
CA PHE A 25 -3.52 7.36 9.42
C PHE A 25 -3.00 5.92 9.40
N GLY A 26 -2.68 5.31 10.55
CA GLY A 26 -2.33 3.88 10.60
C GLY A 26 -3.51 2.97 10.20
N SER A 27 -4.68 3.19 10.80
CA SER A 27 -5.88 2.41 10.49
C SER A 27 -6.46 2.73 9.12
N LEU A 28 -6.40 4.00 8.68
CA LEU A 28 -6.76 4.39 7.32
C LEU A 28 -5.92 3.69 6.24
N LEU A 29 -4.62 3.48 6.48
CA LEU A 29 -3.76 2.71 5.57
C LEU A 29 -4.19 1.23 5.50
N GLY A 30 -4.58 0.65 6.64
CA GLY A 30 -5.18 -0.69 6.67
C GLY A 30 -6.47 -0.77 5.84
N LEU A 31 -7.35 0.22 5.99
CA LEU A 31 -8.58 0.32 5.20
C LEU A 31 -8.28 0.48 3.69
N CYS A 32 -7.34 1.36 3.33
CA CYS A 32 -6.90 1.54 1.94
C CYS A 32 -6.41 0.21 1.36
N LEU A 33 -5.56 -0.53 2.08
CA LEU A 33 -5.04 -1.82 1.62
C LEU A 33 -6.17 -2.83 1.36
N ILE A 34 -7.15 -2.94 2.27
CA ILE A 34 -8.31 -3.83 2.11
C ILE A 34 -9.12 -3.43 0.88
N ILE A 35 -9.42 -2.14 0.71
CA ILE A 35 -10.16 -1.63 -0.46
C ILE A 35 -9.41 -1.98 -1.75
N GLN A 36 -8.09 -1.76 -1.81
CA GLN A 36 -7.29 -2.04 -3.00
C GLN A 36 -7.24 -3.54 -3.32
N ILE A 37 -7.09 -4.42 -2.33
CA ILE A 37 -7.08 -5.87 -2.54
C ILE A 37 -8.44 -6.36 -3.05
N LEU A 38 -9.54 -5.93 -2.42
CA LEU A 38 -10.88 -6.34 -2.82
C LEU A 38 -11.21 -5.83 -4.22
N THR A 39 -11.12 -4.52 -4.46
CA THR A 39 -11.41 -3.94 -5.77
C THR A 39 -10.49 -4.50 -6.86
N GLY A 40 -9.19 -4.68 -6.57
CA GLY A 40 -8.21 -5.26 -7.49
C GLY A 40 -8.54 -6.70 -7.87
N LEU A 41 -8.98 -7.52 -6.91
CA LEU A 41 -9.41 -8.89 -7.17
C LEU A 41 -10.62 -8.93 -8.11
N PHE A 42 -11.65 -8.11 -7.86
CA PHE A 42 -12.82 -8.04 -8.74
C PHE A 42 -12.48 -7.52 -10.15
N LEU A 43 -11.56 -6.55 -10.26
CA LEU A 43 -11.07 -6.08 -11.57
C LEU A 43 -10.31 -7.19 -12.31
N ALA A 44 -9.47 -7.96 -11.60
CA ALA A 44 -8.67 -9.04 -12.17
C ALA A 44 -9.53 -10.16 -12.77
N MET A 45 -10.75 -10.39 -12.27
CA MET A 45 -11.69 -11.38 -12.85
C MET A 45 -12.12 -11.04 -14.29
N HIS A 46 -11.96 -9.78 -14.72
CA HIS A 46 -12.42 -9.27 -16.01
C HIS A 46 -11.29 -8.66 -16.86
N TYR A 47 -10.07 -8.60 -16.34
CA TYR A 47 -8.91 -8.01 -17.02
C TYR A 47 -8.12 -9.06 -17.81
N THR A 48 -7.53 -8.67 -18.94
CA THR A 48 -6.62 -9.52 -19.74
C THR A 48 -5.24 -8.88 -19.88
N SER A 49 -4.19 -9.59 -19.48
CA SER A 49 -2.80 -9.09 -19.53
C SER A 49 -2.11 -9.38 -20.88
N ASP A 50 -2.75 -9.01 -21.99
CA ASP A 50 -2.18 -9.11 -23.34
C ASP A 50 -2.21 -7.73 -24.01
N THR A 51 -1.14 -7.32 -24.70
CA THR A 51 -0.99 -5.95 -25.22
C THR A 51 -2.06 -5.56 -26.23
N LEU A 52 -2.67 -6.53 -26.93
CA LEU A 52 -3.76 -6.30 -27.87
C LEU A 52 -5.11 -6.08 -27.17
N THR A 53 -5.27 -6.56 -25.93
CA THR A 53 -6.57 -6.59 -25.22
C THR A 53 -6.57 -5.89 -23.86
N ALA A 54 -5.42 -5.49 -23.31
CA ALA A 54 -5.35 -4.91 -21.96
C ALA A 54 -6.16 -3.62 -21.85
N PHE A 55 -5.94 -2.67 -22.75
CA PHE A 55 -6.71 -1.42 -22.76
C PHE A 55 -8.20 -1.67 -22.98
N SER A 56 -8.56 -2.51 -23.96
CA SER A 56 -9.97 -2.81 -24.26
C SER A 56 -10.67 -3.55 -23.12
N SER A 57 -9.99 -4.45 -22.41
CA SER A 57 -10.52 -5.14 -21.23
C SER A 57 -10.82 -4.16 -20.08
N VAL A 58 -9.98 -3.15 -19.86
CA VAL A 58 -10.28 -2.07 -18.90
C VAL A 58 -11.48 -1.24 -19.35
N THR A 59 -11.63 -0.97 -20.65
CA THR A 59 -12.84 -0.28 -21.15
C THR A 59 -14.10 -1.13 -21.02
N HIS A 60 -14.01 -2.43 -21.25
CA HIS A 60 -15.08 -3.40 -21.05
C HIS A 60 -15.51 -3.46 -19.58
N ILE A 61 -14.56 -3.48 -18.63
CA ILE A 61 -14.87 -3.37 -17.20
C ILE A 61 -15.72 -2.12 -16.91
N CYS A 62 -15.34 -0.97 -17.46
CA CYS A 62 -16.06 0.28 -17.19
C CYS A 62 -17.45 0.34 -17.85
N ARG A 63 -17.66 -0.34 -18.98
CA ARG A 63 -18.87 -0.16 -19.81
C ARG A 63 -19.87 -1.30 -19.68
N ASP A 64 -19.37 -2.52 -19.54
CA ASP A 64 -20.17 -3.73 -19.73
C ASP A 64 -20.30 -4.57 -18.45
N VAL A 65 -19.35 -4.44 -17.51
CA VAL A 65 -19.43 -5.11 -16.20
C VAL A 65 -20.32 -4.31 -15.25
N ASN A 66 -21.29 -4.98 -14.61
CA ASN A 66 -22.18 -4.36 -13.62
C ASN A 66 -21.37 -3.70 -12.50
N TYR A 67 -21.56 -2.39 -12.30
CA TYR A 67 -20.79 -1.55 -11.37
C TYR A 67 -19.27 -1.55 -11.61
N GLY A 68 -18.79 -2.06 -12.75
CA GLY A 68 -17.35 -2.14 -13.04
C GLY A 68 -16.68 -0.78 -13.14
N TRP A 69 -17.39 0.25 -13.64
CA TRP A 69 -16.92 1.64 -13.58
C TRP A 69 -16.63 2.08 -12.14
N LEU A 70 -17.54 1.80 -11.20
CA LEU A 70 -17.41 2.18 -9.79
C LEU A 70 -16.20 1.46 -9.17
N ILE A 71 -16.08 0.15 -9.37
CA ILE A 71 -14.94 -0.64 -8.86
C ILE A 71 -13.63 -0.11 -9.43
N ARG A 72 -13.57 0.19 -10.74
CA ARG A 72 -12.39 0.79 -11.36
C ARG A 72 -12.06 2.12 -10.67
N TYR A 73 -13.01 3.05 -10.59
CA TYR A 73 -12.72 4.38 -10.04
C TYR A 73 -12.39 4.33 -8.54
N LEU A 74 -12.98 3.41 -7.77
CA LEU A 74 -12.57 3.13 -6.40
C LEU A 74 -11.12 2.66 -6.34
N HIS A 75 -10.71 1.70 -7.18
CA HIS A 75 -9.34 1.20 -7.20
C HIS A 75 -8.33 2.28 -7.63
N ALA A 76 -8.67 3.09 -8.64
CA ALA A 76 -7.79 4.12 -9.17
C ALA A 76 -7.63 5.31 -8.19
N ASN A 77 -8.73 5.86 -7.68
CA ASN A 77 -8.66 6.97 -6.72
C ASN A 77 -8.23 6.49 -5.32
N GLY A 78 -8.57 5.24 -4.95
CA GLY A 78 -8.13 4.60 -3.72
C GLY A 78 -6.60 4.48 -3.66
N ALA A 79 -5.93 4.22 -4.79
CA ALA A 79 -4.47 4.27 -4.86
C ALA A 79 -3.92 5.67 -4.53
N SER A 80 -4.53 6.74 -5.04
CA SER A 80 -4.14 8.12 -4.67
C SER A 80 -4.39 8.41 -3.19
N MET A 81 -5.53 7.99 -2.64
CA MET A 81 -5.83 8.13 -1.21
C MET A 81 -4.83 7.37 -0.34
N PHE A 82 -4.38 6.19 -0.78
CA PHE A 82 -3.34 5.41 -0.11
C PHE A 82 -2.05 6.24 0.01
N PHE A 83 -1.59 6.89 -1.06
CA PHE A 83 -0.39 7.75 -0.98
C PHE A 83 -0.60 9.00 -0.12
N ILE A 84 -1.79 9.62 -0.15
CA ILE A 84 -2.09 10.74 0.76
C ILE A 84 -1.96 10.27 2.21
N CYS A 85 -2.60 9.15 2.57
CA CYS A 85 -2.49 8.57 3.90
C CYS A 85 -1.04 8.21 4.25
N LEU A 86 -0.26 7.66 3.30
CA LEU A 86 1.14 7.28 3.53
C LEU A 86 1.99 8.50 3.85
N TYR A 87 1.88 9.56 3.04
CA TYR A 87 2.67 10.77 3.26
C TYR A 87 2.30 11.46 4.57
N MET A 88 1.02 11.50 4.92
CA MET A 88 0.58 12.04 6.21
C MET A 88 1.07 11.17 7.39
N HIS A 89 1.05 9.84 7.24
CA HIS A 89 1.55 8.90 8.24
C HIS A 89 3.07 9.04 8.46
N VAL A 90 3.84 9.15 7.39
CA VAL A 90 5.30 9.38 7.42
C VAL A 90 5.58 10.77 8.02
N GLY A 91 4.86 11.80 7.59
CA GLY A 91 5.00 13.16 8.09
C GLY A 91 4.75 13.24 9.61
N ARG A 92 3.70 12.58 10.10
CA ARG A 92 3.46 12.39 11.53
C ARG A 92 4.67 11.75 12.21
N GLY A 93 5.20 10.68 11.63
CA GLY A 93 6.33 9.95 12.19
C GLY A 93 7.59 10.79 12.34
N ILE A 94 7.86 11.66 11.35
CA ILE A 94 8.96 12.63 11.41
C ILE A 94 8.68 13.70 12.47
N TYR A 95 7.51 14.34 12.41
CA TYR A 95 7.17 15.47 13.27
C TYR A 95 7.19 15.10 14.76
N TYR A 96 6.69 13.93 15.13
CA TYR A 96 6.65 13.47 16.53
C TYR A 96 7.83 12.56 16.92
N GLY A 97 8.89 12.47 16.10
CA GLY A 97 10.07 11.67 16.45
C GLY A 97 9.82 10.16 16.56
N SER A 98 8.78 9.64 15.91
CA SER A 98 8.40 8.21 15.98
C SER A 98 9.37 7.31 15.21
N TYR A 99 10.26 7.89 14.39
CA TYR A 99 11.36 7.17 13.74
C TYR A 99 12.38 6.59 14.73
N THR A 100 12.32 6.98 16.00
CA THR A 100 13.15 6.40 17.08
C THR A 100 12.78 4.94 17.39
N TYR A 101 11.57 4.48 17.01
CA TYR A 101 11.22 3.06 17.01
C TYR A 101 11.77 2.41 15.74
N LEU A 102 13.07 2.08 15.77
CA LEU A 102 13.87 1.76 14.59
C LEU A 102 13.31 0.60 13.77
N GLU A 103 12.87 -0.48 14.41
CA GLU A 103 12.33 -1.67 13.76
C GLU A 103 11.03 -1.33 13.04
N THR A 104 10.08 -0.71 13.76
CA THR A 104 8.80 -0.23 13.19
C THR A 104 9.05 0.73 12.04
N TRP A 105 9.95 1.70 12.20
CA TRP A 105 10.29 2.70 11.18
C TRP A 105 10.90 2.07 9.93
N ASN A 106 11.89 1.17 10.09
CA ASN A 106 12.54 0.51 8.96
C ASN A 106 11.59 -0.41 8.19
N ILE A 107 10.70 -1.13 8.87
CA ILE A 107 9.61 -1.87 8.19
C ILE A 107 8.67 -0.89 7.46
N GLY A 108 8.39 0.28 8.04
CA GLY A 108 7.63 1.36 7.40
C GLY A 108 8.25 1.85 6.08
N ILE A 109 9.58 1.97 6.02
CA ILE A 109 10.32 2.31 4.79
C ILE A 109 10.16 1.19 3.75
N ILE A 110 10.29 -0.07 4.15
CA ILE A 110 10.11 -1.22 3.25
C ILE A 110 8.66 -1.23 2.70
N LEU A 111 7.67 -1.00 3.56
CA LEU A 111 6.26 -0.87 3.17
C LEU A 111 6.05 0.25 2.15
N LEU A 112 6.65 1.43 2.37
CA LEU A 112 6.58 2.55 1.44
C LEU A 112 7.08 2.14 0.05
N PHE A 113 8.27 1.55 -0.03
CA PHE A 113 8.82 1.10 -1.32
C PHE A 113 7.99 -0.02 -1.97
N ALA A 114 7.44 -0.95 -1.17
CA ALA A 114 6.56 -2.00 -1.69
C ALA A 114 5.26 -1.42 -2.28
N VAL A 115 4.64 -0.45 -1.62
CA VAL A 115 3.43 0.23 -2.14
C VAL A 115 3.77 1.06 -3.39
N MET A 116 4.92 1.75 -3.42
CA MET A 116 5.42 2.46 -4.61
C MET A 116 5.58 1.52 -5.81
N ALA A 117 6.26 0.39 -5.63
CA ALA A 117 6.42 -0.61 -6.68
C ALA A 117 5.07 -1.15 -7.16
N THR A 118 4.19 -1.49 -6.22
CA THR A 118 2.84 -2.01 -6.52
C THR A 118 2.03 -1.02 -7.35
N ALA A 119 1.99 0.25 -6.93
CA ALA A 119 1.22 1.29 -7.63
C ALA A 119 1.80 1.60 -9.02
N PHE A 120 3.13 1.64 -9.15
CA PHE A 120 3.79 1.80 -10.45
C PHE A 120 3.37 0.70 -11.42
N MET A 121 3.49 -0.58 -11.02
CA MET A 121 3.10 -1.70 -11.88
C MET A 121 1.60 -1.69 -12.19
N GLY A 122 0.75 -1.34 -11.21
CA GLY A 122 -0.70 -1.20 -11.40
C GLY A 122 -1.05 -0.14 -12.44
N TYR A 123 -0.32 0.97 -12.46
CA TYR A 123 -0.50 2.06 -13.43
C TYR A 123 -0.11 1.66 -14.86
N VAL A 124 0.71 0.62 -15.04
CA VAL A 124 1.06 0.09 -16.37
C VAL A 124 -0.08 -0.75 -16.96
N LEU A 125 -0.89 -1.41 -16.13
CA LEU A 125 -1.90 -2.39 -16.56
C LEU A 125 -2.97 -1.87 -17.52
N PRO A 126 -3.47 -0.62 -17.41
CA PRO A 126 -4.41 -0.09 -18.40
C PRO A 126 -3.83 0.02 -19.81
N TRP A 127 -2.50 -0.04 -19.96
CA TRP A 127 -1.80 0.00 -21.25
C TRP A 127 -2.15 1.23 -22.12
N GLY A 128 -2.40 2.37 -21.48
CA GLY A 128 -2.55 3.66 -22.16
C GLY A 128 -1.20 4.30 -22.52
N GLN A 129 -1.23 5.44 -23.22
CA GLN A 129 0.00 6.16 -23.63
C GLN A 129 0.92 6.48 -22.44
N MET A 130 0.37 7.07 -21.38
CA MET A 130 1.16 7.40 -20.18
C MET A 130 1.64 6.15 -19.43
N SER A 131 0.86 5.07 -19.45
CA SER A 131 1.24 3.79 -18.86
C SER A 131 2.47 3.21 -19.56
N PHE A 132 2.44 3.15 -20.89
CA PHE A 132 3.53 2.62 -21.70
C PHE A 132 4.80 3.47 -21.58
N TRP A 133 4.71 4.77 -21.87
CA TRP A 133 5.88 5.65 -21.84
C TRP A 133 6.43 5.82 -20.42
N GLY A 134 5.56 5.85 -19.41
CA GLY A 134 5.97 5.84 -18.01
C GLY A 134 6.77 4.58 -17.67
N ALA A 135 6.30 3.41 -18.09
CA ALA A 135 7.05 2.17 -17.90
C ALA A 135 8.42 2.21 -18.57
N THR A 136 8.48 2.64 -19.84
CA THR A 136 9.73 2.75 -20.61
C THR A 136 10.73 3.66 -19.92
N VAL A 137 10.33 4.89 -19.57
CA VAL A 137 11.26 5.87 -18.98
C VAL A 137 11.75 5.41 -17.61
N ILE A 138 10.84 4.99 -16.72
CA ILE A 138 11.20 4.67 -15.33
C ILE A 138 12.08 3.42 -15.25
N THR A 139 11.73 2.35 -15.97
CA THR A 139 12.56 1.13 -15.96
C THR A 139 13.92 1.35 -16.61
N ASN A 140 14.00 2.19 -17.65
CA ASN A 140 15.26 2.48 -18.32
C ASN A 140 16.25 3.31 -17.46
N LEU A 141 15.83 3.92 -16.35
CA LEU A 141 16.75 4.55 -15.41
C LEU A 141 17.79 3.56 -14.86
N LEU A 142 17.45 2.27 -14.78
CA LEU A 142 18.37 1.22 -14.34
C LEU A 142 19.51 0.97 -15.34
N SER A 143 19.40 1.41 -16.60
CA SER A 143 20.48 1.31 -17.57
C SER A 143 21.72 2.11 -17.17
N ALA A 144 21.55 3.12 -16.29
CA ALA A 144 22.65 3.94 -15.79
C ALA A 144 23.56 3.21 -14.77
N ILE A 145 23.20 2.01 -14.32
CA ILE A 145 24.05 1.21 -13.43
C ILE A 145 25.25 0.68 -14.24
N PRO A 146 26.51 0.99 -13.84
CA PRO A 146 27.68 0.54 -14.57
C PRO A 146 27.74 -0.98 -14.73
N TYR A 147 28.22 -1.42 -15.89
CA TYR A 147 28.44 -2.83 -16.28
C TYR A 147 27.17 -3.68 -16.46
N ILE A 148 26.21 -3.62 -15.53
CA ILE A 148 25.05 -4.52 -15.50
C ILE A 148 23.73 -3.86 -15.92
N GLY A 149 23.69 -2.53 -16.05
CA GLY A 149 22.45 -1.76 -16.22
C GLY A 149 21.61 -2.17 -17.43
N THR A 150 22.20 -2.21 -18.62
CA THR A 150 21.48 -2.59 -19.85
C THR A 150 20.91 -4.00 -19.77
N ALA A 151 21.70 -4.97 -19.29
CA ALA A 151 21.25 -6.35 -19.11
C ALA A 151 20.10 -6.45 -18.08
N LEU A 152 20.14 -5.66 -17.01
CA LEU A 152 19.07 -5.61 -16.01
C LEU A 152 17.76 -5.07 -16.60
N VAL A 153 17.82 -4.02 -17.42
CA VAL A 153 16.64 -3.45 -18.08
C VAL A 153 15.99 -4.44 -19.05
N GLU A 154 16.79 -5.05 -19.93
CA GLU A 154 16.29 -6.07 -20.87
C GLU A 154 15.73 -7.29 -20.14
N TRP A 155 16.33 -7.66 -19.00
CA TRP A 155 15.81 -8.74 -18.15
C TRP A 155 14.44 -8.37 -17.54
N ILE A 156 14.28 -7.15 -17.02
CA ILE A 156 12.99 -6.64 -16.49
C ILE A 156 11.94 -6.61 -17.60
N TRP A 157 12.28 -6.16 -18.80
CA TRP A 157 11.35 -6.12 -19.93
C TRP A 157 11.01 -7.52 -20.44
N GLY A 158 11.97 -8.44 -20.40
CA GLY A 158 11.85 -9.74 -21.06
C GLY A 158 11.97 -9.64 -22.58
N GLY A 159 12.75 -8.67 -23.06
CA GLY A 159 12.89 -8.32 -24.47
C GLY A 159 13.63 -7.00 -24.63
N PHE A 160 13.64 -6.45 -25.85
CA PHE A 160 14.37 -5.23 -26.19
C PHE A 160 13.62 -3.94 -25.87
N SER A 161 12.34 -4.02 -25.50
CA SER A 161 11.50 -2.90 -25.11
C SER A 161 10.38 -3.38 -24.18
N VAL A 162 9.69 -2.43 -23.54
CA VAL A 162 8.43 -2.69 -22.85
C VAL A 162 7.42 -3.24 -23.86
N ASP A 163 6.94 -4.46 -23.64
CA ASP A 163 5.98 -5.15 -24.53
C ASP A 163 5.20 -6.24 -23.76
N LYS A 164 4.59 -7.22 -24.46
CA LYS A 164 3.77 -8.30 -23.90
C LYS A 164 4.41 -9.03 -22.73
N ALA A 165 5.68 -9.41 -22.83
CA ALA A 165 6.36 -10.09 -21.73
C ALA A 165 6.43 -9.23 -20.46
N THR A 166 6.58 -7.91 -20.62
CA THR A 166 6.60 -6.93 -19.51
C THR A 166 5.22 -6.75 -18.89
N LEU A 167 4.17 -6.61 -19.72
CA LEU A 167 2.81 -6.42 -19.22
C LEU A 167 2.32 -7.63 -18.41
N THR A 168 2.52 -8.84 -18.93
CA THR A 168 2.08 -10.08 -18.26
C THR A 168 2.76 -10.26 -16.90
N ARG A 169 4.07 -10.02 -16.81
CA ARG A 169 4.79 -10.14 -15.52
C ARG A 169 4.43 -9.00 -14.57
N PHE A 170 4.21 -7.78 -15.06
CA PHE A 170 3.80 -6.66 -14.20
C PHE A 170 2.42 -6.90 -13.61
N PHE A 171 1.50 -7.52 -14.35
CA PHE A 171 0.24 -7.98 -13.79
C PHE A 171 0.46 -9.00 -12.65
N ALA A 172 1.30 -10.03 -12.88
CA ALA A 172 1.58 -11.04 -11.86
C ALA A 172 2.23 -10.43 -10.60
N PHE A 173 3.23 -9.54 -10.75
CA PHE A 173 3.86 -8.85 -9.63
C PHE A 173 2.92 -7.88 -8.92
N HIS A 174 2.12 -7.12 -9.66
CA HIS A 174 1.10 -6.24 -9.10
C HIS A 174 0.06 -7.02 -8.30
N PHE A 175 -0.29 -8.24 -8.73
CA PHE A 175 -1.24 -9.08 -8.01
C PHE A 175 -0.66 -9.65 -6.71
N ILE A 176 0.59 -10.13 -6.70
CA ILE A 176 1.18 -10.77 -5.51
C ILE A 176 1.64 -9.77 -4.44
N LEU A 177 2.13 -8.59 -4.82
CA LEU A 177 2.71 -7.63 -3.88
C LEU A 177 1.74 -7.11 -2.80
N PRO A 178 0.45 -6.84 -3.06
CA PRO A 178 -0.50 -6.48 -2.01
C PRO A 178 -0.59 -7.48 -0.85
N PHE A 179 -0.42 -8.78 -1.14
CA PHE A 179 -0.41 -9.82 -0.10
C PHE A 179 0.91 -9.84 0.69
N ILE A 180 2.03 -9.56 0.02
CA ILE A 180 3.33 -9.36 0.69
C ILE A 180 3.25 -8.12 1.60
N ILE A 181 2.64 -7.03 1.12
CA ILE A 181 2.39 -5.81 1.91
C ILE A 181 1.53 -6.15 3.13
N ALA A 182 0.45 -6.93 2.98
CA ALA A 182 -0.38 -7.35 4.12
C ALA A 182 0.44 -8.12 5.18
N ALA A 183 1.32 -9.04 4.76
CA ALA A 183 2.22 -9.73 5.67
C ALA A 183 3.21 -8.77 6.36
N LEU A 184 3.78 -7.82 5.63
CA LEU A 184 4.67 -6.79 6.18
C LEU A 184 3.96 -5.85 7.16
N VAL A 185 2.67 -5.54 6.93
CA VAL A 185 1.85 -4.77 7.88
C VAL A 185 1.71 -5.52 9.21
N MET A 186 1.56 -6.85 9.19
CA MET A 186 1.52 -7.64 10.42
C MET A 186 2.85 -7.57 11.18
N VAL A 187 3.98 -7.61 10.48
CA VAL A 187 5.32 -7.43 11.07
C VAL A 187 5.51 -6.01 11.61
N HIS A 188 5.03 -5.00 10.88
CA HIS A 188 5.07 -3.60 11.31
C HIS A 188 4.30 -3.38 12.62
N LEU A 189 3.08 -3.94 12.71
CA LEU A 189 2.26 -3.87 13.92
C LEU A 189 2.85 -4.69 15.07
N LEU A 190 3.51 -5.82 14.78
CA LEU A 190 4.19 -6.61 15.79
C LEU A 190 5.29 -5.80 16.47
N PHE A 191 6.18 -5.15 15.72
CA PHE A 191 7.20 -4.28 16.32
C PHE A 191 6.61 -3.06 17.03
N LEU A 192 5.52 -2.49 16.51
CA LEU A 192 4.82 -1.40 17.20
C LEU A 192 4.26 -1.84 18.55
N HIS A 193 3.77 -3.08 18.68
CA HIS A 193 3.20 -3.59 19.92
C HIS A 193 4.26 -3.93 20.98
N GLU A 194 5.52 -4.14 20.61
CA GLU A 194 6.62 -4.30 21.56
C GLU A 194 6.87 -3.01 22.37
N THR A 195 6.76 -1.84 21.74
CA THR A 195 7.00 -0.54 22.39
C THR A 195 5.71 0.19 22.79
N GLY A 196 4.61 -0.11 22.11
CA GLY A 196 3.39 0.71 22.14
C GLY A 196 3.51 1.97 21.28
N SER A 197 2.39 2.69 21.16
CA SER A 197 2.33 3.96 20.41
C SER A 197 3.07 5.09 21.14
N ASN A 198 3.79 5.91 20.38
CA ASN A 198 4.22 7.24 20.83
C ASN A 198 2.99 8.17 20.98
N ASN A 199 3.20 9.38 21.50
CA ASN A 199 2.19 10.40 21.66
C ASN A 199 2.70 11.82 21.32
N PRO A 200 1.80 12.81 21.17
CA PRO A 200 2.19 14.15 20.70
C PRO A 200 3.20 14.89 21.58
N THR A 201 3.34 14.54 22.86
CA THR A 201 4.26 15.22 23.79
C THR A 201 5.68 14.64 23.75
N GLY A 202 5.87 13.43 23.22
CA GLY A 202 7.15 12.73 23.23
C GLY A 202 7.62 12.25 24.62
N ILE A 203 6.78 12.39 25.65
CA ILE A 203 7.05 11.95 27.03
C ILE A 203 6.45 10.55 27.23
N PRO A 204 7.06 9.65 28.03
CA PRO A 204 6.47 8.35 28.37
C PRO A 204 5.04 8.51 28.89
N SER A 205 4.11 7.71 28.35
CA SER A 205 2.68 7.78 28.65
C SER A 205 2.19 6.67 29.57
N ASP A 206 3.09 5.88 30.17
CA ASP A 206 2.72 4.71 31.00
C ASP A 206 1.84 5.06 32.21
N SER A 207 1.93 6.29 32.70
CA SER A 207 1.08 6.80 33.78
C SER A 207 -0.36 7.08 33.36
N ASP A 208 -0.64 7.19 32.06
CA ASP A 208 -1.97 7.53 31.52
C ASP A 208 -2.24 6.83 30.17
N LYS A 209 -2.57 5.54 30.27
CA LYS A 209 -3.02 4.73 29.14
C LYS A 209 -4.49 4.38 29.32
N ILE A 210 -5.21 4.39 28.21
CA ILE A 210 -6.60 3.93 28.11
C ILE A 210 -6.67 2.70 27.18
N PRO A 211 -7.65 1.80 27.36
CA PRO A 211 -7.84 0.69 26.43
C PRO A 211 -8.17 1.22 25.03
N PHE A 212 -7.78 0.47 24.00
CA PHE A 212 -8.07 0.85 22.62
C PHE A 212 -9.59 0.87 22.36
N HIS A 213 -10.31 -0.14 22.85
CA HIS A 213 -11.76 -0.16 22.82
C HIS A 213 -12.34 0.46 24.12
N PRO A 214 -13.36 1.34 24.06
CA PRO A 214 -14.04 1.83 22.86
C PRO A 214 -13.41 3.09 22.23
N TYR A 215 -12.48 3.73 22.94
CA TYR A 215 -12.02 5.09 22.65
C TYR A 215 -11.45 5.24 21.24
N TYR A 216 -10.45 4.44 20.89
CA TYR A 216 -9.78 4.50 19.60
C TYR A 216 -10.54 3.73 18.52
N THR A 217 -11.35 2.71 18.87
CA THR A 217 -12.28 2.10 17.91
C THR A 217 -13.27 3.12 17.34
N ILE A 218 -13.90 3.93 18.21
CA ILE A 218 -14.87 4.95 17.78
C ILE A 218 -14.17 6.10 17.06
N LYS A 219 -13.00 6.54 17.57
CA LYS A 219 -12.21 7.59 16.94
C LYS A 219 -11.73 7.19 15.54
N ASP A 220 -11.33 5.93 15.35
CA ASP A 220 -10.93 5.42 14.03
C ASP A 220 -12.14 5.29 13.10
N ALA A 221 -13.29 4.84 13.61
CA ALA A 221 -14.53 4.78 12.83
C ALA A 221 -15.00 6.17 12.35
N LEU A 222 -14.76 7.23 13.12
CA LEU A 222 -15.00 8.61 12.67
C LEU A 222 -14.02 9.05 11.56
N GLY A 223 -12.82 8.47 11.53
CA GLY A 223 -11.81 8.77 10.52
C GLY A 223 -12.05 8.07 9.18
N PHE A 224 -12.73 6.91 9.17
CA PHE A 224 -13.09 6.14 7.98
C PHE A 224 -14.17 6.82 7.15
#